data_AF-A0A5A9GWE3-F1
#
_entry.id   AF-A0A5A9GWE3-F1
#
_cell.length_a   1.000
_cell.length_b   1.000
_cell.length_c   1.000
_cell.angle_alpha   90.00
_cell.angle_beta   90.00
_cell.angle_gamma   90.00
#
_symmetry.space_group_name_H-M   'P 1'
#
loop_
_entity.id
_entity.type
_entity.pdbx_description
1 polymer ?
#
loop_
_entity_poly.entity_id
_entity_poly.type
_entity_poly.pdbx_seq_one_letter_code
_entity_poly.pdbx_strand_id
1 'polypeptide(L)'
;MMGRAVMHKKKNGKPSIAGATIAGATLALSIMVAGGPARAEPSFDCKAASTPVEKAICADPKLADADREIADLYKTLQDLSAAADRDRLRTEQRAWLAQRNQCAAAPSTGTCLGPVLDARRTALSESMPKAVATVSAIVDGIASDPAGAAKRLAEIRGGLGKGWSAYLLRFGPSPDRAKAEALLRDAIAGIEDSYARETASGVDLATDEGFLTALRVVSDDVEMAWPCSVMEKRGSAAWKAMEPLYGSNRDNFGAYPACPDDNGLLASPSWKAVDDLLAPMLEAGSNRTGTIRFATYRQMGIDRMKSAVDPRLFVADPGADPGADAPQLAQLVKDAAGWTNPRWITPGWGDRLRKAVDAAVTAWTPQIAKRYGIGATEARKIAEAVAAQGLNGSIGLITDNLEVQKDTRLPDWLRGNWSWSGGGAEDAPFNAPTGKARIDDANICVGNECTGYDVAGQGEDAPFEPKEVTGGVKLAANAAKQAVSLAPVSAGGSLTVVPLADGNLLVTGMAKPVVLKREGK
;
A
#
# COMPACT_ATOMS: atom_id res chain seq x y z
N MET A 1 -46.85 28.65 31.34
CA MET A 1 -48.31 28.58 31.08
C MET A 1 -48.48 28.29 29.60
N MET A 2 -48.90 27.07 29.24
CA MET A 2 -50.28 26.71 28.88
C MET A 2 -50.78 27.35 27.56
N GLY A 3 -51.07 26.48 26.59
CA GLY A 3 -51.57 26.83 25.25
C GLY A 3 -52.33 25.67 24.59
N ARG A 4 -53.20 24.98 25.32
CA ARG A 4 -54.30 24.16 24.75
C ARG A 4 -55.48 25.10 24.44
N ALA A 5 -56.33 24.90 23.43
CA ALA A 5 -56.25 24.11 22.19
C ALA A 5 -57.45 24.47 21.27
N VAL A 6 -57.31 24.28 19.95
CA VAL A 6 -58.38 24.04 18.93
C VAL A 6 -59.40 25.15 18.60
N MET A 7 -59.49 25.51 17.30
CA MET A 7 -60.77 25.74 16.60
C MET A 7 -60.77 25.26 15.12
N HIS A 8 -61.93 24.71 14.75
CA HIS A 8 -62.59 24.40 13.46
C HIS A 8 -61.91 24.37 12.05
N LYS A 9 -61.93 23.14 11.48
CA LYS A 9 -62.48 22.66 10.18
C LYS A 9 -62.61 23.57 8.92
N LYS A 10 -62.10 22.98 7.80
CA LYS A 10 -62.63 22.92 6.40
C LYS A 10 -62.66 24.20 5.53
N LYS A 11 -61.91 24.18 4.41
CA LYS A 11 -62.37 23.71 3.07
C LYS A 11 -61.22 23.66 2.04
N ASN A 12 -61.35 22.80 1.04
CA ASN A 12 -60.42 22.69 -0.11
C ASN A 12 -60.69 23.80 -1.15
N GLY A 13 -59.65 24.22 -1.85
CA GLY A 13 -59.75 25.04 -3.07
C GLY A 13 -58.55 24.81 -4.01
N LYS A 14 -58.83 24.33 -5.23
CA LYS A 14 -57.97 24.37 -6.42
C LYS A 14 -58.79 25.01 -7.56
N PRO A 15 -58.17 25.82 -8.42
CA PRO A 15 -58.01 25.47 -9.85
C PRO A 15 -56.51 25.46 -10.24
N SER A 16 -55.97 24.74 -11.26
CA SER A 16 -56.27 24.69 -12.72
C SER A 16 -55.94 26.02 -13.43
N ILE A 17 -55.21 26.11 -14.57
CA ILE A 17 -54.70 25.16 -15.61
C ILE A 17 -53.26 25.62 -16.01
N ALA A 18 -52.25 24.81 -16.38
CA ALA A 18 -51.95 24.34 -17.76
C ALA A 18 -50.64 23.51 -17.85
N GLY A 19 -50.53 22.65 -18.87
CA GLY A 19 -49.30 21.92 -19.20
C GLY A 19 -48.69 22.37 -20.53
N ALA A 20 -47.40 22.05 -20.74
CA ALA A 20 -46.73 22.18 -22.03
C ALA A 20 -45.69 21.07 -22.20
N THR A 21 -45.90 20.20 -23.18
CA THR A 21 -44.91 19.22 -23.67
C THR A 21 -44.13 19.81 -24.85
N ILE A 22 -42.80 19.85 -24.73
CA ILE A 22 -41.84 20.13 -25.81
C ILE A 22 -40.70 19.14 -25.59
N ALA A 23 -40.63 18.05 -26.37
CA ALA A 23 -39.98 17.93 -27.68
C ALA A 23 -38.45 18.04 -27.58
N GLY A 24 -37.76 17.04 -28.15
CA GLY A 24 -36.34 16.79 -27.88
C GLY A 24 -35.36 17.78 -28.53
N ALA A 25 -34.19 17.91 -27.92
CA ALA A 25 -33.03 18.56 -28.49
C ALA A 25 -31.80 17.64 -28.36
N THR A 26 -31.46 16.96 -29.45
CA THR A 26 -30.17 16.28 -29.62
C THR A 26 -29.05 17.32 -29.71
N LEU A 27 -28.38 17.60 -28.59
CA LEU A 27 -27.18 18.41 -28.60
C LEU A 27 -25.95 17.50 -28.77
N ALA A 28 -25.41 17.46 -29.98
CA ALA A 28 -24.18 16.74 -30.28
C ALA A 28 -22.97 17.41 -29.59
N LEU A 29 -22.45 16.77 -28.54
CA LEU A 29 -21.23 17.23 -27.87
C LEU A 29 -19.99 16.63 -28.54
N SER A 30 -19.52 17.29 -29.60
CA SER A 30 -18.24 16.99 -30.25
C SER A 30 -17.27 18.16 -30.12
N ILE A 31 -16.51 18.20 -29.02
CA ILE A 31 -15.18 18.82 -29.02
C ILE A 31 -14.20 17.84 -28.39
N MET A 32 -13.11 17.58 -29.11
CA MET A 32 -12.05 16.67 -28.72
C MET A 32 -11.24 17.27 -27.57
N VAL A 33 -11.02 16.51 -26.49
CA VAL A 33 -9.76 16.62 -25.74
C VAL A 33 -8.82 15.58 -26.34
N ALA A 34 -8.11 15.99 -27.39
CA ALA A 34 -6.92 15.28 -27.82
C ALA A 34 -5.83 15.49 -26.77
N GLY A 35 -5.89 14.68 -25.71
CA GLY A 35 -4.79 14.47 -24.79
C GLY A 35 -3.67 13.74 -25.54
N GLY A 36 -2.98 14.45 -26.43
CA GLY A 36 -1.69 14.00 -26.92
C GLY A 36 -0.76 13.76 -25.73
N PRO A 37 0.18 12.80 -25.83
CA PRO A 37 1.12 12.56 -24.74
C PRO A 37 1.78 13.90 -24.39
N ALA A 38 1.74 14.27 -23.11
CA ALA A 38 2.47 15.43 -22.61
C ALA A 38 3.93 15.26 -23.05
N ARG A 39 4.40 16.14 -23.93
CA ARG A 39 5.81 16.13 -24.32
C ARG A 39 6.60 16.39 -23.06
N ALA A 40 7.57 15.52 -22.78
CA ALA A 40 8.63 15.83 -21.82
C ALA A 40 9.23 17.20 -22.18
N GLU A 41 9.07 18.17 -21.27
CA GLU A 41 9.77 19.45 -21.39
C GLU A 41 11.05 19.35 -20.55
N PRO A 42 12.19 19.88 -21.02
CA PRO A 42 13.43 19.89 -20.25
C PRO A 42 13.36 20.89 -19.08
N SER A 43 14.47 21.08 -18.37
CA SER A 43 14.58 22.04 -17.26
C SER A 43 14.49 23.53 -17.67
N PHE A 44 14.21 23.82 -18.94
CA PHE A 44 14.17 25.16 -19.53
C PHE A 44 13.06 25.30 -20.59
N ASP A 45 12.62 26.53 -20.89
CA ASP A 45 11.61 26.77 -21.92
C ASP A 45 12.19 26.50 -23.33
N CYS A 46 11.66 25.48 -23.99
CA CYS A 46 12.03 25.14 -25.38
C CYS A 46 11.76 26.25 -26.41
N LYS A 47 10.89 27.23 -26.11
CA LYS A 47 10.69 28.40 -26.97
C LYS A 47 11.85 29.39 -26.89
N ALA A 48 12.61 29.36 -25.80
CA ALA A 48 13.84 30.14 -25.61
C ALA A 48 15.11 29.40 -26.09
N ALA A 49 14.99 28.14 -26.54
CA ALA A 49 16.11 27.30 -27.00
C ALA A 49 16.86 27.95 -28.17
N SER A 50 18.11 28.33 -27.93
CA SER A 50 18.97 29.07 -28.86
C SER A 50 20.09 28.20 -29.43
N THR A 51 20.71 27.35 -28.59
CA THR A 51 21.88 26.54 -28.94
C THR A 51 21.51 25.23 -29.65
N PRO A 52 22.44 24.60 -30.40
CA PRO A 52 22.21 23.28 -31.00
C PRO A 52 21.88 22.20 -29.96
N VAL A 53 22.48 22.29 -28.76
CA VAL A 53 22.22 21.36 -27.66
C VAL A 53 20.83 21.54 -27.08
N GLU A 54 20.42 22.78 -26.77
CA GLU A 54 19.04 23.06 -26.29
C GLU A 54 17.99 22.58 -27.30
N LYS A 55 18.20 22.84 -28.59
CA LYS A 55 17.29 22.41 -29.66
C LYS A 55 17.25 20.89 -29.82
N ALA A 56 18.37 20.19 -29.66
CA ALA A 56 18.41 18.73 -29.68
C ALA A 56 17.68 18.11 -28.46
N ILE A 57 17.87 18.67 -27.27
CA ILE A 57 17.15 18.26 -26.06
C ILE A 57 15.64 18.46 -26.24
N CYS A 58 15.20 19.62 -26.75
CA CYS A 58 13.80 19.91 -27.02
C CYS A 58 13.16 19.07 -28.14
N ALA A 59 13.96 18.48 -29.03
CA ALA A 59 13.48 17.65 -30.13
C ALA A 59 13.26 16.18 -29.74
N ASP A 60 13.98 15.68 -28.73
CA ASP A 60 13.90 14.29 -28.26
C ASP A 60 13.35 14.23 -26.83
N PRO A 61 12.13 13.70 -26.62
CA PRO A 61 11.54 13.56 -25.29
C PRO A 61 12.45 12.87 -24.26
N LYS A 62 13.27 11.89 -24.66
CA LYS A 62 14.16 11.18 -23.73
C LYS A 62 15.30 12.05 -23.23
N LEU A 63 15.80 12.96 -24.09
CA LEU A 63 16.82 13.94 -23.69
C LEU A 63 16.19 15.02 -22.80
N ALA A 64 14.94 15.42 -23.07
CA ALA A 64 14.20 16.34 -22.23
C ALA A 64 13.92 15.78 -20.82
N ASP A 65 13.45 14.53 -20.73
CA ASP A 65 13.27 13.83 -19.44
C ASP A 65 14.59 13.76 -18.65
N ALA A 66 15.69 13.38 -19.29
CA ALA A 66 16.99 13.27 -18.64
C ALA A 66 17.54 14.64 -18.19
N ASP A 67 17.36 15.71 -18.97
CA ASP A 67 17.76 17.07 -18.59
C ASP A 67 16.96 17.60 -17.39
N ARG A 68 15.64 17.33 -17.34
CA ARG A 68 14.79 17.61 -16.18
C ARG A 68 15.26 16.85 -14.93
N GLU A 69 15.41 15.53 -15.03
CA GLU A 69 15.82 14.69 -13.90
C GLU A 69 17.19 15.10 -13.33
N ILE A 70 18.14 15.51 -14.18
CA ILE A 70 19.43 16.06 -13.76
C ILE A 70 19.27 17.38 -13.00
N ALA A 71 18.35 18.26 -13.42
CA ALA A 71 18.10 19.54 -12.76
C ALA A 71 17.47 19.33 -11.38
N ASP A 72 16.50 18.42 -11.27
CA ASP A 72 15.80 18.09 -10.03
C ASP A 72 16.78 17.44 -9.03
N LEU A 73 17.54 16.41 -9.44
CA LEU A 73 18.59 15.79 -8.62
C LEU A 73 19.65 16.81 -8.16
N TYR A 74 20.09 17.70 -9.05
CA TYR A 74 21.05 18.75 -8.71
C TYR A 74 20.48 19.74 -7.69
N LYS A 75 19.21 20.13 -7.81
CA LYS A 75 18.53 21.01 -6.86
C LYS A 75 18.45 20.35 -5.47
N THR A 76 17.95 19.12 -5.40
CA THR A 76 17.81 18.39 -4.13
C THR A 76 19.18 18.19 -3.45
N LEU A 77 20.22 17.86 -4.21
CA LEU A 77 21.59 17.78 -3.67
C LEU A 77 22.12 19.12 -3.17
N GLN A 78 21.80 20.26 -3.81
CA GLN A 78 22.15 21.59 -3.30
C GLN A 78 21.47 21.87 -1.96
N ASP A 79 20.19 21.51 -1.85
CA ASP A 79 19.36 21.76 -0.67
C ASP A 79 19.75 20.88 0.53
N LEU A 80 20.22 19.65 0.28
CA LEU A 80 20.77 18.74 1.29
C LEU A 80 22.24 19.01 1.68
N SER A 81 23.00 19.75 0.87
CA SER A 81 24.44 19.95 1.08
C SER A 81 24.78 21.10 2.03
N ALA A 82 25.85 20.93 2.81
CA ALA A 82 26.50 22.02 3.55
C ALA A 82 27.21 23.02 2.61
N ALA A 83 27.73 24.13 3.16
CA ALA A 83 28.22 25.25 2.34
C ALA A 83 29.35 24.87 1.36
N ALA A 84 30.36 24.15 1.82
CA ALA A 84 31.49 23.73 0.98
C ALA A 84 31.06 22.74 -0.13
N ASP A 85 30.19 21.78 0.20
CA ASP A 85 29.70 20.79 -0.76
C ASP A 85 28.79 21.41 -1.84
N ARG A 86 27.98 22.41 -1.48
CA ARG A 86 27.20 23.19 -2.47
C ARG A 86 28.10 23.85 -3.52
N ASP A 87 29.20 24.48 -3.08
CA ASP A 87 30.12 25.19 -3.98
C ASP A 87 30.98 24.23 -4.82
N ARG A 88 31.34 23.06 -4.27
CA ARG A 88 31.89 21.93 -5.04
C ARG A 88 30.91 21.47 -6.11
N LEU A 89 29.66 21.18 -5.74
CA LEU A 89 28.62 20.69 -6.65
C LEU A 89 28.29 21.70 -7.77
N ARG A 90 28.31 23.02 -7.48
CA ARG A 90 28.19 24.09 -8.48
C ARG A 90 29.34 24.05 -9.50
N THR A 91 30.56 23.83 -9.01
CA THR A 91 31.77 23.78 -9.84
C THR A 91 31.74 22.56 -10.75
N GLU A 92 31.40 21.39 -10.20
CA GLU A 92 31.21 20.14 -10.96
C GLU A 92 30.09 20.27 -12.01
N GLN A 93 28.94 20.85 -11.66
CA GLN A 93 27.83 21.03 -12.60
C GLN A 93 28.18 21.99 -13.75
N ARG A 94 28.95 23.08 -13.47
CA ARG A 94 29.44 23.98 -14.51
C ARG A 94 30.45 23.31 -15.45
N ALA A 95 31.35 22.49 -14.91
CA ALA A 95 32.29 21.71 -15.71
C ALA A 95 31.55 20.69 -16.61
N TRP A 96 30.55 20.00 -16.07
CA TRP A 96 29.70 19.10 -16.84
C TRP A 96 28.88 19.83 -17.91
N LEU A 97 28.30 21.01 -17.63
CA LEU A 97 27.60 21.80 -18.64
C LEU A 97 28.53 22.20 -19.80
N ALA A 98 29.79 22.52 -19.51
CA ALA A 98 30.80 22.78 -20.54
C ALA A 98 31.10 21.52 -21.38
N GLN A 99 31.20 20.34 -20.75
CA GLN A 99 31.35 19.05 -21.45
C GLN A 99 30.13 18.74 -22.33
N ARG A 100 28.90 18.82 -21.79
CA ARG A 100 27.63 18.62 -22.51
C ARG A 100 27.55 19.51 -23.76
N ASN A 101 27.96 20.78 -23.63
CA ASN A 101 27.89 21.73 -24.72
C ASN A 101 28.89 21.42 -25.87
N GLN A 102 29.92 20.60 -25.66
CA GLN A 102 30.82 20.12 -26.74
C GLN A 102 30.09 19.25 -27.76
N CYS A 103 28.96 18.62 -27.41
CA CYS A 103 28.12 17.88 -28.36
C CYS A 103 27.55 18.74 -29.49
N ALA A 104 27.58 20.07 -29.39
CA ALA A 104 27.25 20.97 -30.50
C ALA A 104 28.20 20.83 -31.70
N ALA A 105 29.41 20.31 -31.50
CA ALA A 105 30.40 20.07 -32.56
C ALA A 105 30.41 18.62 -33.09
N ALA A 106 29.58 17.73 -32.53
CA ALA A 106 29.49 16.34 -32.96
C ALA A 106 28.68 16.21 -34.28
N PRO A 107 28.97 15.21 -35.14
CA PRO A 107 28.20 14.96 -36.37
C PRO A 107 26.70 14.72 -36.14
N SER A 108 26.34 14.23 -34.94
CA SER A 108 24.97 14.16 -34.44
C SER A 108 24.95 14.61 -32.98
N THR A 109 24.41 15.80 -32.71
CA THR A 109 24.30 16.36 -31.35
C THR A 109 23.45 15.46 -30.46
N GLY A 110 22.30 14.96 -30.93
CA GLY A 110 21.43 14.08 -30.15
C GLY A 110 22.11 12.76 -29.75
N THR A 111 22.83 12.13 -30.68
CA THR A 111 23.57 10.88 -30.41
C THR A 111 24.73 11.10 -29.42
N CYS A 112 25.36 12.28 -29.42
CA CYS A 112 26.38 12.65 -28.44
C CYS A 112 25.78 12.93 -27.05
N LEU A 113 24.60 13.57 -26.99
CA LEU A 113 24.01 14.01 -25.72
C LEU A 113 23.56 12.87 -24.81
N GLY A 114 22.93 11.82 -25.36
CA GLY A 114 22.37 10.71 -24.56
C GLY A 114 23.32 10.18 -23.47
N PRO A 115 24.51 9.65 -23.84
CA PRO A 115 25.50 9.16 -22.88
C PRO A 115 26.00 10.23 -21.89
N VAL A 116 26.04 11.52 -22.27
CA VAL A 116 26.53 12.61 -21.42
C VAL A 116 25.48 13.06 -20.39
N LEU A 117 24.19 13.00 -20.75
CA LEU A 117 23.10 13.18 -19.80
C LEU A 117 23.03 11.97 -18.86
N ASP A 118 23.00 10.74 -19.39
CA ASP A 118 22.91 9.50 -18.62
C ASP A 118 24.02 9.40 -17.55
N ALA A 119 25.28 9.66 -17.93
CA ALA A 119 26.40 9.61 -17.00
C ALA A 119 26.25 10.61 -15.84
N ARG A 120 25.70 11.81 -16.08
CA ARG A 120 25.49 12.80 -15.02
C ARG A 120 24.30 12.47 -14.14
N ARG A 121 23.19 12.02 -14.73
CA ARG A 121 22.03 11.51 -13.99
C ARG A 121 22.46 10.43 -13.01
N THR A 122 23.19 9.41 -13.47
CA THR A 122 23.70 8.33 -12.61
C THR A 122 24.60 8.88 -11.49
N ALA A 123 25.55 9.76 -11.81
CA ALA A 123 26.45 10.33 -10.80
C ALA A 123 25.73 11.16 -9.71
N LEU A 124 24.66 11.89 -10.08
CA LEU A 124 23.84 12.63 -9.11
C LEU A 124 22.92 11.68 -8.31
N SER A 125 22.29 10.71 -8.96
CA SER A 125 21.45 9.69 -8.32
C SER A 125 22.25 8.88 -7.28
N GLU A 126 23.47 8.43 -7.61
CA GLU A 126 24.39 7.77 -6.67
C GLU A 126 24.90 8.67 -5.54
N SER A 127 24.72 9.99 -5.64
CA SER A 127 25.08 10.96 -4.60
C SER A 127 23.92 11.21 -3.63
N MET A 128 22.67 11.03 -4.06
CA MET A 128 21.47 11.29 -3.26
C MET A 128 21.43 10.48 -1.95
N PRO A 129 21.56 9.13 -1.96
CA PRO A 129 21.59 8.35 -0.72
C PRO A 129 22.71 8.76 0.26
N LYS A 130 23.85 9.24 -0.25
CA LYS A 130 25.00 9.68 0.58
C LYS A 130 24.70 11.01 1.27
N ALA A 131 24.05 11.94 0.57
CA ALA A 131 23.58 13.21 1.14
C ALA A 131 22.52 12.97 2.21
N VAL A 132 21.49 12.16 1.91
CA VAL A 132 20.43 11.79 2.86
C VAL A 132 21.00 11.07 4.09
N ALA A 133 21.91 10.10 3.91
CA ALA A 133 22.58 9.42 5.01
C ALA A 133 23.42 10.36 5.90
N THR A 134 24.01 11.40 5.31
CA THR A 134 24.76 12.43 6.08
C THR A 134 23.81 13.22 6.97
N VAL A 135 22.62 13.60 6.50
CA VAL A 135 21.62 14.27 7.34
C VAL A 135 21.07 13.32 8.41
N SER A 136 20.74 12.07 8.04
CA SER A 136 20.27 11.05 8.98
C SER A 136 21.29 10.79 10.12
N ALA A 137 22.59 10.75 9.81
CA ALA A 137 23.65 10.62 10.82
C ALA A 137 23.77 11.86 11.74
N ILE A 138 23.52 13.07 11.23
CA ILE A 138 23.44 14.27 12.08
C ILE A 138 22.24 14.20 13.02
N VAL A 139 21.10 13.70 12.53
CA VAL A 139 19.85 13.52 13.29
C VAL A 139 20.01 12.48 14.40
N ASP A 140 20.62 11.33 14.11
CA ASP A 140 20.89 10.30 15.12
C ASP A 140 21.82 10.83 16.23
N GLY A 141 22.83 11.62 15.84
CA GLY A 141 23.73 12.32 16.75
C GLY A 141 23.08 13.41 17.63
N ILE A 142 21.81 13.78 17.43
CA ILE A 142 21.11 14.80 18.26
C ILE A 142 21.07 14.39 19.74
N ALA A 143 20.97 13.10 20.04
CA ALA A 143 20.85 12.62 21.41
C ALA A 143 22.14 12.84 22.23
N SER A 144 23.32 12.80 21.58
CA SER A 144 24.64 12.91 22.21
C SER A 144 25.27 14.31 22.06
N ASP A 145 25.08 14.96 20.91
CA ASP A 145 25.62 16.28 20.56
C ASP A 145 24.54 17.19 19.94
N PRO A 146 23.55 17.66 20.73
CA PRO A 146 22.48 18.51 20.21
C PRO A 146 22.99 19.87 19.70
N ALA A 147 24.07 20.39 20.29
CA ALA A 147 24.63 21.69 19.91
C ALA A 147 25.40 21.64 18.58
N GLY A 148 26.25 20.63 18.39
CA GLY A 148 26.93 20.40 17.12
C GLY A 148 25.95 19.91 16.04
N ALA A 149 24.92 19.13 16.39
CA ALA A 149 23.85 18.78 15.45
C ALA A 149 23.10 20.03 14.98
N ALA A 150 22.74 20.95 15.89
CA ALA A 150 22.14 22.24 15.52
C ALA A 150 23.01 23.05 14.56
N LYS A 151 24.33 23.11 14.82
CA LYS A 151 25.27 23.79 13.92
C LYS A 151 25.31 23.15 12.53
N ARG A 152 25.43 21.81 12.46
CA ARG A 152 25.49 21.06 11.20
C ARG A 152 24.20 21.18 10.38
N LEU A 153 23.03 21.10 11.03
CA LEU A 153 21.72 21.27 10.38
C LEU A 153 21.50 22.70 9.90
N ALA A 154 21.97 23.72 10.62
CA ALA A 154 21.87 25.12 10.18
C ALA A 154 22.71 25.44 8.92
N GLU A 155 23.67 24.59 8.55
CA GLU A 155 24.42 24.72 7.29
C GLU A 155 23.63 24.16 6.09
N ILE A 156 22.64 23.29 6.31
CA ILE A 156 21.77 22.65 5.32
C ILE A 156 20.50 23.50 5.16
N ARG A 157 20.31 24.08 3.97
CA ARG A 157 19.28 25.13 3.76
C ARG A 157 17.96 24.63 3.18
N GLY A 158 17.91 23.40 2.69
CA GLY A 158 16.71 22.75 2.17
C GLY A 158 15.66 22.47 3.22
N GLY A 159 14.48 22.00 2.77
CA GLY A 159 13.36 21.63 3.63
C GLY A 159 13.76 20.68 4.76
N LEU A 160 14.52 19.63 4.45
CA LEU A 160 15.01 18.67 5.45
C LEU A 160 15.87 19.32 6.55
N GLY A 161 16.82 20.19 6.18
CA GLY A 161 17.68 20.89 7.14
C GLY A 161 16.91 21.85 8.04
N LYS A 162 15.95 22.58 7.47
CA LYS A 162 15.00 23.43 8.21
C LYS A 162 14.13 22.60 9.17
N GLY A 163 13.55 21.50 8.70
CA GLY A 163 12.70 20.61 9.49
C GLY A 163 13.41 20.02 10.70
N TRP A 164 14.61 19.47 10.53
CA TRP A 164 15.37 18.92 11.66
C TRP A 164 15.99 20.01 12.56
N SER A 165 16.27 21.20 12.03
CA SER A 165 16.55 22.38 12.87
C SER A 165 15.33 22.78 13.72
N ALA A 166 14.12 22.69 13.17
CA ALA A 166 12.88 22.92 13.91
C ALA A 166 12.66 21.84 14.99
N TYR A 167 12.96 20.57 14.71
CA TYR A 167 12.95 19.49 15.71
C TYR A 167 13.85 19.83 16.91
N LEU A 168 15.06 20.32 16.67
CA LEU A 168 15.97 20.77 17.73
C LEU A 168 15.45 21.99 18.50
N LEU A 169 14.80 22.94 17.82
CA LEU A 169 14.14 24.07 18.47
C LEU A 169 12.90 23.65 19.28
N ARG A 170 12.25 22.53 18.97
CA ARG A 170 11.10 22.02 19.74
C ARG A 170 11.50 21.12 20.91
N PHE A 171 12.45 20.21 20.70
CA PHE A 171 12.76 19.09 21.58
C PHE A 171 14.20 19.07 22.11
N GLY A 172 15.04 20.00 21.68
CA GLY A 172 16.41 20.16 22.16
C GLY A 172 16.51 20.81 23.55
N PRO A 173 17.74 21.04 24.05
CA PRO A 173 17.98 21.52 25.41
C PRO A 173 17.53 22.97 25.67
N SER A 174 17.39 23.78 24.62
CA SER A 174 16.97 25.19 24.69
C SER A 174 15.79 25.43 23.74
N PRO A 175 14.56 25.04 24.12
CA PRO A 175 13.42 25.04 23.22
C PRO A 175 12.87 26.46 22.95
N ASP A 176 12.52 26.71 21.69
CA ASP A 176 11.81 27.87 21.17
C ASP A 176 10.73 27.36 20.20
N ARG A 177 9.53 27.09 20.74
CA ARG A 177 8.42 26.48 19.99
C ARG A 177 7.92 27.37 18.86
N ALA A 178 7.82 28.68 19.08
CA ALA A 178 7.35 29.62 18.06
C ALA A 178 8.30 29.64 16.84
N LYS A 179 9.62 29.63 17.09
CA LYS A 179 10.61 29.54 16.02
C LYS A 179 10.66 28.16 15.38
N ALA A 180 10.45 27.08 16.14
CA ALA A 180 10.32 25.73 15.60
C ALA A 180 9.15 25.64 14.61
N GLU A 181 7.96 26.08 15.00
CA GLU A 181 6.76 26.06 14.15
C GLU A 181 6.93 26.95 12.90
N ALA A 182 7.49 28.15 13.05
CA ALA A 182 7.76 29.03 11.91
C ALA A 182 8.76 28.41 10.91
N LEU A 183 9.82 27.77 11.41
CA LEU A 183 10.84 27.12 10.57
C LEU A 183 10.32 25.84 9.91
N LEU A 184 9.45 25.08 10.58
CA LEU A 184 8.79 23.92 9.97
C LEU A 184 7.77 24.35 8.91
N ARG A 185 7.03 25.44 9.09
CA ARG A 185 6.16 26.01 8.04
C ARG A 185 6.95 26.45 6.79
N ASP A 186 8.13 27.04 6.97
CA ASP A 186 9.06 27.39 5.88
C ASP A 186 9.69 26.15 5.21
N ALA A 187 9.85 25.04 5.94
CA ALA A 187 10.20 23.74 5.34
C ALA A 187 9.05 23.16 4.50
N ILE A 188 7.83 23.14 5.04
CA ILE A 188 6.62 22.64 4.36
C ILE A 188 6.37 23.42 3.07
N ALA A 189 6.48 24.76 3.11
CA ALA A 189 6.30 25.60 1.93
C ALA A 189 7.26 25.27 0.77
N GLY A 190 8.40 24.64 1.06
CA GLY A 190 9.40 24.21 0.08
C GLY A 190 9.12 22.85 -0.59
N ILE A 191 8.24 22.01 -0.03
CA ILE A 191 7.82 20.73 -0.62
C ILE A 191 7.23 20.99 -2.01
N GLU A 192 7.61 20.23 -3.04
CA GLU A 192 7.11 20.45 -4.41
C GLU A 192 5.74 19.79 -4.65
N ASP A 193 5.54 18.58 -4.15
CA ASP A 193 4.27 17.87 -4.23
C ASP A 193 3.18 18.61 -3.46
N SER A 194 2.13 19.05 -4.16
CA SER A 194 1.05 19.84 -3.57
C SER A 194 0.21 19.09 -2.55
N TYR A 195 0.02 17.78 -2.72
CA TYR A 195 -0.75 16.95 -1.78
C TYR A 195 0.05 16.72 -0.51
N ALA A 196 1.34 16.41 -0.61
CA ALA A 196 2.23 16.32 0.55
C ALA A 196 2.27 17.65 1.32
N ARG A 197 2.42 18.78 0.60
CA ARG A 197 2.39 20.13 1.19
C ARG A 197 1.07 20.42 1.92
N GLU A 198 -0.07 20.04 1.34
CA GLU A 198 -1.39 20.23 1.95
C GLU A 198 -1.55 19.36 3.21
N THR A 199 -1.22 18.07 3.13
CA THR A 199 -1.22 17.14 4.29
C THR A 199 -0.36 17.69 5.44
N ALA A 200 0.86 18.15 5.16
CA ALA A 200 1.75 18.71 6.18
C ALA A 200 1.30 20.09 6.71
N SER A 201 0.53 20.84 5.93
CA SER A 201 -0.02 22.14 6.34
C SER A 201 -1.29 22.02 7.19
N GLY A 202 -2.04 20.92 7.03
CA GLY A 202 -3.33 20.69 7.70
C GLY A 202 -3.25 20.18 9.15
N VAL A 203 -2.07 19.77 9.62
CA VAL A 203 -1.86 19.26 10.99
C VAL A 203 -1.55 20.36 12.00
N ASP A 204 -1.95 20.16 13.26
CA ASP A 204 -1.68 21.11 14.34
C ASP A 204 -0.24 21.01 14.85
N LEU A 205 0.63 21.90 14.35
CA LEU A 205 2.03 22.01 14.76
C LEU A 205 2.23 22.41 16.23
N ALA A 206 1.19 22.87 16.94
CA ALA A 206 1.28 23.10 18.39
C ALA A 206 1.35 21.78 19.17
N THR A 207 0.78 20.68 18.63
CA THR A 207 0.88 19.33 19.21
C THR A 207 2.18 18.63 18.82
N ASP A 208 2.65 17.70 19.65
CA ASP A 208 3.84 16.90 19.32
C ASP A 208 3.56 15.92 18.16
N GLU A 209 2.36 15.36 18.09
CA GLU A 209 1.91 14.50 16.98
C GLU A 209 1.89 15.27 15.66
N GLY A 210 1.13 16.38 15.57
CA GLY A 210 1.03 17.16 14.34
C GLY A 210 2.36 17.73 13.88
N PHE A 211 3.22 18.18 14.82
CA PHE A 211 4.58 18.61 14.50
C PHE A 211 5.43 17.48 13.91
N LEU A 212 5.40 16.28 14.50
CA LEU A 212 6.18 15.13 14.03
C LEU A 212 5.62 14.57 12.71
N THR A 213 4.31 14.58 12.51
CA THR A 213 3.66 14.21 11.23
C THR A 213 4.09 15.15 10.10
N ALA A 214 4.06 16.47 10.32
CA ALA A 214 4.56 17.43 9.35
C ALA A 214 6.06 17.26 9.05
N LEU A 215 6.88 17.03 10.08
CA LEU A 215 8.32 16.75 9.92
C LEU A 215 8.56 15.46 9.12
N ARG A 216 7.70 14.44 9.27
CA ARG A 216 7.79 13.21 8.49
C ARG A 216 7.55 13.52 7.02
N VAL A 217 6.51 14.27 6.67
CA VAL A 217 6.25 14.61 5.26
C VAL A 217 7.42 15.39 4.64
N VAL A 218 8.06 16.29 5.40
CA VAL A 218 9.31 16.96 4.99
C VAL A 218 10.50 15.99 4.83
N SER A 219 10.48 14.84 5.50
CA SER A 219 11.49 13.78 5.37
C SER A 219 11.20 12.82 4.21
N ASP A 220 9.93 12.52 3.98
CA ASP A 220 9.43 11.66 2.89
C ASP A 220 9.68 12.30 1.51
N ASP A 221 9.75 13.64 1.40
CA ASP A 221 10.13 14.41 0.20
C ASP A 221 11.51 14.02 -0.38
N VAL A 222 12.39 13.42 0.44
CA VAL A 222 13.70 12.89 0.04
C VAL A 222 13.93 11.46 0.57
N GLU A 223 12.86 10.73 0.85
CA GLU A 223 12.85 9.35 1.35
C GLU A 223 13.75 9.11 2.59
N MET A 224 13.91 10.10 3.47
CA MET A 224 14.78 9.95 4.64
C MET A 224 14.12 9.14 5.77
N ALA A 225 14.59 7.91 5.95
CA ALA A 225 14.31 7.11 7.14
C ALA A 225 14.74 7.84 8.43
N TRP A 226 13.82 7.96 9.39
CA TRP A 226 14.10 8.51 10.72
C TRP A 226 14.96 7.54 11.54
N PRO A 227 16.05 7.98 12.19
CA PRO A 227 16.83 7.12 13.08
C PRO A 227 15.99 6.59 14.25
N CYS A 228 16.23 5.35 14.68
CA CYS A 228 15.43 4.75 15.75
C CYS A 228 15.53 5.52 17.08
N SER A 229 16.66 6.18 17.34
CA SER A 229 16.86 7.05 18.49
C SER A 229 15.80 8.18 18.60
N VAL A 230 15.23 8.63 17.47
CA VAL A 230 14.09 9.56 17.46
C VAL A 230 12.81 8.85 17.92
N MET A 231 12.55 7.66 17.39
CA MET A 231 11.37 6.84 17.71
C MET A 231 11.34 6.45 19.19
N GLU A 232 12.45 5.94 19.72
CA GLU A 232 12.62 5.58 21.14
C GLU A 232 12.45 6.81 22.05
N LYS A 233 13.05 7.95 21.68
CA LYS A 233 13.04 9.16 22.52
C LYS A 233 11.71 9.91 22.48
N ARG A 234 10.92 9.80 21.41
CA ARG A 234 9.62 10.50 21.24
C ARG A 234 8.40 9.60 21.45
N GLY A 235 8.57 8.28 21.49
CA GLY A 235 7.53 7.33 21.86
C GLY A 235 6.27 7.46 20.99
N SER A 236 5.10 7.37 21.62
CA SER A 236 3.80 7.28 20.93
C SER A 236 3.60 8.36 19.86
N ALA A 237 4.00 9.61 20.09
CA ALA A 237 3.84 10.69 19.11
C ALA A 237 4.66 10.51 17.82
N ALA A 238 5.88 9.94 17.90
CA ALA A 238 6.66 9.64 16.70
C ALA A 238 6.16 8.39 15.99
N TRP A 239 5.71 7.36 16.73
CA TRP A 239 5.10 6.18 16.12
C TRP A 239 3.78 6.51 15.43
N LYS A 240 2.97 7.38 16.04
CA LYS A 240 1.72 7.90 15.48
C LYS A 240 1.97 8.68 14.19
N ALA A 241 3.00 9.53 14.15
CA ALA A 241 3.42 10.22 12.95
C ALA A 241 3.83 9.28 11.79
N MET A 242 4.16 8.01 12.06
CA MET A 242 4.57 7.03 11.04
C MET A 242 3.44 6.18 10.46
N GLU A 243 2.23 6.25 11.04
CA GLU A 243 1.00 5.60 10.58
C GLU A 243 0.54 6.14 9.20
N PRO A 244 -0.45 5.53 8.53
CA PRO A 244 -0.89 5.98 7.21
C PRO A 244 -1.42 7.42 7.23
N LEU A 245 -1.04 8.20 6.21
CA LEU A 245 -1.42 9.62 6.06
C LEU A 245 -2.38 9.85 4.90
N TYR A 246 -2.27 9.07 3.82
CA TYR A 246 -2.91 9.39 2.53
C TYR A 246 -4.11 8.50 2.18
N GLY A 247 -4.28 7.34 2.82
CA GLY A 247 -5.31 6.37 2.44
C GLY A 247 -5.10 5.81 1.03
N SER A 248 -3.87 5.75 0.53
CA SER A 248 -3.57 5.45 -0.88
C SER A 248 -2.19 4.83 -1.08
N ASN A 249 -1.81 4.58 -2.34
CA ASN A 249 -0.47 4.09 -2.69
C ASN A 249 0.66 5.03 -2.26
N ARG A 250 0.36 6.29 -1.93
CA ARG A 250 1.34 7.25 -1.39
C ARG A 250 1.88 6.83 -0.01
N ASP A 251 1.13 6.05 0.76
CA ASP A 251 1.59 5.50 2.05
C ASP A 251 2.75 4.49 1.92
N ASN A 252 3.04 4.04 0.69
CA ASN A 252 4.16 3.18 0.33
C ASN A 252 5.41 3.94 -0.15
N PHE A 253 5.36 5.26 -0.33
CA PHE A 253 6.51 6.05 -0.81
C PHE A 253 7.39 6.60 0.33
N GLY A 254 6.79 6.96 1.47
CA GLY A 254 7.55 7.43 2.62
C GLY A 254 8.40 6.33 3.24
N ALA A 255 9.61 6.66 3.69
CA ALA A 255 10.50 5.68 4.30
C ALA A 255 9.91 5.13 5.62
N TYR A 256 10.26 3.89 5.96
CA TYR A 256 10.06 3.39 7.32
C TYR A 256 11.19 3.91 8.24
N PRO A 257 10.95 4.08 9.55
CA PRO A 257 12.02 4.37 10.50
C PRO A 257 13.15 3.34 10.43
N ALA A 258 14.39 3.79 10.54
CA ALA A 258 15.59 2.96 10.60
C ALA A 258 15.72 2.29 11.99
N CYS A 259 14.71 1.52 12.36
CA CYS A 259 14.63 0.74 13.60
C CYS A 259 14.95 -0.74 13.36
N PRO A 260 15.47 -1.46 14.38
CA PRO A 260 15.58 -2.90 14.32
C PRO A 260 14.18 -3.53 14.20
N ASP A 261 14.01 -4.46 13.26
CA ASP A 261 12.80 -5.28 13.12
C ASP A 261 13.02 -6.74 13.59
N ASP A 262 14.25 -7.07 14.00
CA ASP A 262 14.59 -8.35 14.61
C ASP A 262 13.94 -8.49 15.99
N ASN A 263 13.52 -9.71 16.33
CA ASN A 263 12.72 -10.03 17.52
C ASN A 263 11.32 -9.38 17.55
N GLY A 264 10.84 -8.80 16.44
CA GLY A 264 9.46 -8.34 16.32
C GLY A 264 8.47 -9.45 16.61
N LEU A 265 7.57 -9.23 17.58
CA LEU A 265 6.58 -10.22 17.98
C LEU A 265 5.64 -10.58 16.83
N LEU A 266 5.17 -9.58 16.07
CA LEU A 266 4.34 -9.78 14.87
C LEU A 266 5.12 -10.31 13.66
N ALA A 267 6.44 -10.50 13.77
CA ALA A 267 7.28 -11.18 12.80
C ALA A 267 7.80 -12.54 13.31
N SER A 268 7.39 -12.96 14.53
CA SER A 268 7.96 -14.13 15.17
C SER A 268 7.43 -15.44 14.57
N PRO A 269 8.19 -16.56 14.67
CA PRO A 269 7.70 -17.88 14.25
C PRO A 269 6.41 -18.32 14.95
N SER A 270 6.14 -17.80 16.16
CA SER A 270 4.89 -18.05 16.88
C SER A 270 3.70 -17.24 16.34
N TRP A 271 3.92 -16.09 15.70
CA TRP A 271 2.84 -15.35 15.01
C TRP A 271 2.49 -15.95 13.65
N LYS A 272 3.48 -16.51 12.94
CA LYS A 272 3.30 -17.07 11.58
C LYS A 272 2.11 -18.03 11.45
N ALA A 273 1.77 -18.78 12.49
CA ALA A 273 0.60 -19.68 12.47
C ALA A 273 -0.75 -18.93 12.40
N VAL A 274 -0.82 -17.68 12.89
CA VAL A 274 -1.96 -16.78 12.75
C VAL A 274 -2.00 -16.22 11.33
N ASP A 275 -0.86 -15.72 10.83
CA ASP A 275 -0.75 -15.19 9.46
C ASP A 275 -1.14 -16.24 8.41
N ASP A 276 -0.63 -17.47 8.53
CA ASP A 276 -0.91 -18.58 7.60
C ASP A 276 -2.40 -18.98 7.58
N LEU A 277 -3.15 -18.76 8.67
CA LEU A 277 -4.61 -19.00 8.72
C LEU A 277 -5.42 -17.90 8.05
N LEU A 278 -4.92 -16.65 8.07
CA LEU A 278 -5.58 -15.47 7.49
C LEU A 278 -5.16 -15.20 6.04
N ALA A 279 -3.97 -15.65 5.63
CA ALA A 279 -3.34 -15.35 4.34
C ALA A 279 -4.25 -15.53 3.11
N PRO A 280 -5.05 -16.61 2.96
CA PRO A 280 -5.93 -16.77 1.79
C PRO A 280 -7.02 -15.69 1.70
N MET A 281 -7.56 -15.28 2.84
CA MET A 281 -8.56 -14.21 2.91
C MET A 281 -7.91 -12.83 2.76
N LEU A 282 -6.72 -12.63 3.33
CA LEU A 282 -5.93 -11.41 3.19
C LEU A 282 -5.54 -11.15 1.74
N GLU A 283 -5.03 -12.16 1.03
CA GLU A 283 -4.65 -12.06 -0.39
C GLU A 283 -5.88 -11.71 -1.25
N ALA A 284 -7.02 -12.37 -1.00
CA ALA A 284 -8.25 -12.12 -1.73
C ALA A 284 -8.85 -10.74 -1.45
N GLY A 285 -8.89 -10.29 -0.19
CA GLY A 285 -9.29 -8.93 0.18
C GLY A 285 -8.38 -7.89 -0.47
N SER A 286 -7.06 -8.07 -0.33
CA SER A 286 -6.02 -7.22 -0.92
C SER A 286 -6.13 -7.04 -2.43
N ASN A 287 -6.38 -8.12 -3.17
CA ASN A 287 -6.55 -8.09 -4.63
C ASN A 287 -7.85 -7.40 -5.06
N ARG A 288 -8.85 -7.33 -4.17
CA ARG A 288 -10.13 -6.63 -4.39
C ARG A 288 -10.09 -5.17 -3.95
N THR A 289 -9.19 -4.82 -3.03
CA THR A 289 -8.94 -3.42 -2.62
C THR A 289 -8.21 -2.65 -3.71
N GLY A 290 -8.60 -1.40 -3.93
CA GLY A 290 -7.83 -0.43 -4.72
C GLY A 290 -6.55 0.03 -4.02
N THR A 291 -6.11 1.27 -4.29
CA THR A 291 -4.90 1.85 -3.69
C THR A 291 -4.99 2.04 -2.16
N ILE A 292 -6.18 1.93 -1.56
CA ILE A 292 -6.39 2.07 -0.11
C ILE A 292 -5.61 1.01 0.71
N ARG A 293 -5.41 -0.20 0.17
CA ARG A 293 -4.68 -1.29 0.89
C ARG A 293 -3.27 -0.92 1.33
N PHE A 294 -2.62 0.01 0.62
CA PHE A 294 -1.27 0.45 0.95
C PHE A 294 -1.22 1.22 2.28
N ALA A 295 -2.32 1.86 2.69
CA ALA A 295 -2.48 2.38 4.05
C ALA A 295 -2.49 1.23 5.07
N THR A 296 -3.30 0.19 4.86
CA THR A 296 -3.33 -0.95 5.79
C THR A 296 -1.98 -1.68 5.88
N TYR A 297 -1.27 -1.85 4.76
CA TYR A 297 0.09 -2.40 4.76
C TYR A 297 1.09 -1.51 5.50
N ARG A 298 0.98 -0.18 5.34
CA ARG A 298 1.79 0.78 6.10
C ARG A 298 1.54 0.63 7.60
N GLN A 299 0.28 0.54 8.04
CA GLN A 299 -0.05 0.29 9.44
C GLN A 299 0.54 -1.04 9.95
N MET A 300 0.35 -2.14 9.21
CA MET A 300 0.91 -3.46 9.55
C MET A 300 2.45 -3.43 9.69
N GLY A 301 3.15 -2.74 8.78
CA GLY A 301 4.60 -2.58 8.83
C GLY A 301 5.06 -1.78 10.06
N ILE A 302 4.34 -0.70 10.39
CA ILE A 302 4.57 0.09 11.61
C ILE A 302 4.33 -0.72 12.87
N ASP A 303 3.23 -1.45 12.97
CA ASP A 303 2.94 -2.30 14.13
C ASP A 303 3.95 -3.45 14.27
N ARG A 304 4.41 -4.05 13.16
CA ARG A 304 5.53 -5.01 13.20
C ARG A 304 6.77 -4.41 13.86
N MET A 305 7.22 -3.22 13.44
CA MET A 305 8.40 -2.57 14.03
C MET A 305 8.16 -2.09 15.46
N LYS A 306 6.99 -1.52 15.80
CA LYS A 306 6.61 -1.19 17.19
C LYS A 306 6.77 -2.42 18.08
N SER A 307 6.38 -3.60 17.61
CA SER A 307 6.50 -4.86 18.36
C SER A 307 7.93 -5.36 18.55
N ALA A 308 8.90 -4.92 17.73
CA ALA A 308 10.32 -5.19 17.89
C ALA A 308 10.98 -4.19 18.84
N VAL A 309 10.74 -2.89 18.62
CA VAL A 309 11.36 -1.80 19.38
C VAL A 309 10.83 -1.75 20.82
N ASP A 310 9.52 -1.61 21.02
CA ASP A 310 8.92 -1.63 22.35
C ASP A 310 7.44 -2.06 22.33
N PRO A 311 7.10 -3.35 22.56
CA PRO A 311 5.72 -3.80 22.61
C PRO A 311 4.86 -3.11 23.70
N ARG A 312 5.44 -2.37 24.66
CA ARG A 312 4.65 -1.57 25.62
C ARG A 312 3.90 -0.42 24.95
N LEU A 313 4.30 -0.01 23.74
CA LEU A 313 3.61 1.02 22.94
C LEU A 313 2.17 0.63 22.55
N PHE A 314 1.78 -0.65 22.70
CA PHE A 314 0.43 -1.15 22.43
C PHE A 314 -0.51 -1.06 23.63
N VAL A 315 0.00 -0.81 24.84
CA VAL A 315 -0.80 -0.59 26.06
C VAL A 315 -0.71 0.84 26.58
N ALA A 316 0.28 1.61 26.10
CA ALA A 316 0.66 2.91 26.64
C ALA A 316 0.25 4.08 25.72
N ASP A 317 -0.90 3.99 25.04
CA ASP A 317 -1.43 5.11 24.26
C ASP A 317 -2.23 6.08 25.16
N PRO A 318 -1.71 7.29 25.47
CA PRO A 318 -2.40 8.28 26.27
C PRO A 318 -3.31 9.20 25.40
N GLY A 319 -3.33 8.99 24.08
CA GLY A 319 -4.09 9.75 23.09
C GLY A 319 -5.17 8.93 22.37
N ALA A 320 -5.31 7.64 22.67
CA ALA A 320 -6.50 6.88 22.30
C ALA A 320 -7.75 7.55 22.88
N ASP A 321 -8.80 7.69 22.07
CA ASP A 321 -10.10 8.16 22.53
C ASP A 321 -10.53 7.30 23.74
N PRO A 322 -10.87 7.89 24.90
CA PRO A 322 -11.35 7.13 26.06
C PRO A 322 -12.61 6.28 25.80
N GLY A 323 -13.29 6.44 24.66
CA GLY A 323 -14.35 5.55 24.16
C GLY A 323 -13.91 4.46 23.18
N ALA A 324 -12.64 4.45 22.74
CA ALA A 324 -12.05 3.43 21.88
C ALA A 324 -11.28 2.40 22.74
N ASP A 325 -12.01 1.53 23.42
CA ASP A 325 -11.43 0.35 24.08
C ASP A 325 -10.50 -0.38 23.10
N ALA A 326 -9.22 -0.56 23.48
CA ALA A 326 -8.30 -1.39 22.71
C ALA A 326 -8.98 -2.74 22.46
N PRO A 327 -9.13 -3.18 21.18
CA PRO A 327 -10.10 -4.19 20.83
C PRO A 327 -9.77 -5.48 21.58
N GLN A 328 -10.67 -5.87 22.48
CA GLN A 328 -10.40 -6.96 23.43
C GLN A 328 -10.05 -8.22 22.63
N LEU A 329 -8.83 -8.73 22.80
CA LEU A 329 -8.30 -9.85 22.01
C LEU A 329 -9.29 -11.02 21.96
N ALA A 330 -9.92 -11.32 23.10
CA ALA A 330 -10.93 -12.35 23.22
C ALA A 330 -12.16 -12.14 22.30
N GLN A 331 -12.61 -10.91 22.10
CA GLN A 331 -13.75 -10.58 21.24
C GLN A 331 -13.35 -10.63 19.75
N LEU A 332 -12.20 -10.08 19.36
CA LEU A 332 -11.67 -10.23 17.99
C LEU A 332 -11.51 -11.71 17.59
N VAL A 333 -10.89 -12.50 18.46
CA VAL A 333 -10.70 -13.95 18.24
C VAL A 333 -12.03 -14.68 18.20
N LYS A 334 -13.00 -14.33 19.06
CA LYS A 334 -14.33 -14.92 19.06
C LYS A 334 -15.08 -14.66 17.75
N ASP A 335 -15.07 -13.42 17.26
CA ASP A 335 -15.81 -13.03 16.06
C ASP A 335 -15.20 -13.63 14.79
N ALA A 336 -13.86 -13.58 14.65
CA ALA A 336 -13.17 -14.24 13.54
C ALA A 336 -13.31 -15.76 13.59
N ALA A 337 -13.15 -16.39 14.76
CA ALA A 337 -13.37 -17.83 14.92
C ALA A 337 -14.86 -18.25 14.82
N GLY A 338 -15.77 -17.29 14.67
CA GLY A 338 -17.18 -17.49 14.34
C GLY A 338 -17.49 -17.41 12.84
N TRP A 339 -16.48 -17.22 11.98
CA TRP A 339 -16.66 -17.33 10.53
C TRP A 339 -17.01 -18.77 10.13
N THR A 340 -17.86 -18.92 9.11
CA THR A 340 -18.47 -20.23 8.74
C THR A 340 -18.54 -20.49 7.23
N ASN A 341 -18.14 -19.56 6.35
CA ASN A 341 -18.18 -19.79 4.90
C ASN A 341 -17.17 -20.91 4.50
N PRO A 342 -17.62 -22.04 3.94
CA PRO A 342 -16.75 -23.18 3.62
C PRO A 342 -15.70 -22.88 2.55
N ARG A 343 -15.85 -21.81 1.76
CA ARG A 343 -14.80 -21.32 0.84
C ARG A 343 -13.52 -20.90 1.58
N TRP A 344 -13.65 -20.38 2.79
CA TRP A 344 -12.54 -19.80 3.56
C TRP A 344 -12.22 -20.59 4.83
N ILE A 345 -13.26 -21.18 5.42
CA ILE A 345 -13.23 -21.75 6.77
C ILE A 345 -13.41 -23.26 6.67
N THR A 346 -12.29 -23.97 6.69
CA THR A 346 -12.29 -25.44 6.78
C THR A 346 -12.65 -25.92 8.19
N PRO A 347 -13.11 -27.17 8.37
CA PRO A 347 -13.43 -27.73 9.68
C PRO A 347 -12.32 -27.51 10.72
N GLY A 348 -12.70 -27.02 11.90
CA GLY A 348 -11.79 -26.70 13.01
C GLY A 348 -10.92 -25.44 12.82
N TRP A 349 -11.13 -24.62 11.78
CA TRP A 349 -10.33 -23.40 11.54
C TRP A 349 -10.41 -22.41 12.72
N GLY A 350 -11.60 -22.19 13.30
CA GLY A 350 -11.77 -21.29 14.44
C GLY A 350 -11.00 -21.74 15.69
N ASP A 351 -10.89 -23.05 15.93
CA ASP A 351 -10.08 -23.59 17.04
C ASP A 351 -8.58 -23.50 16.75
N ARG A 352 -8.17 -23.67 15.47
CA ARG A 352 -6.78 -23.41 15.05
C ARG A 352 -6.41 -21.94 15.26
N LEU A 353 -7.29 -20.99 14.93
CA LEU A 353 -7.07 -19.56 15.19
C LEU A 353 -6.90 -19.28 16.69
N ARG A 354 -7.86 -19.70 17.53
CA ARG A 354 -7.78 -19.56 19.00
C ARG A 354 -6.46 -20.10 19.56
N LYS A 355 -6.08 -21.30 19.14
CA LYS A 355 -4.85 -21.97 19.58
C LYS A 355 -3.58 -21.28 19.09
N ALA A 356 -3.54 -20.79 17.85
CA ALA A 356 -2.40 -20.06 17.31
C ALA A 356 -2.15 -18.75 18.08
N VAL A 357 -3.23 -17.99 18.35
CA VAL A 357 -3.16 -16.73 19.08
C VAL A 357 -2.73 -16.92 20.54
N ASP A 358 -3.32 -17.87 21.28
CA ASP A 358 -2.91 -18.13 22.66
C ASP A 358 -1.48 -18.71 22.75
N ALA A 359 -1.06 -19.52 21.78
CA ALA A 359 0.32 -19.99 21.69
C ALA A 359 1.31 -18.83 21.48
N ALA A 360 0.97 -17.84 20.65
CA ALA A 360 1.79 -16.65 20.45
C ALA A 360 1.89 -15.80 21.73
N VAL A 361 0.75 -15.44 22.34
CA VAL A 361 0.70 -14.69 23.60
C VAL A 361 1.49 -15.39 24.71
N THR A 362 1.31 -16.71 24.84
CA THR A 362 2.02 -17.54 25.84
C THR A 362 3.53 -17.60 25.57
N ALA A 363 3.95 -17.67 24.31
CA ALA A 363 5.36 -17.64 23.94
C ALA A 363 6.03 -16.28 24.19
N TRP A 364 5.32 -15.17 23.98
CA TRP A 364 5.86 -13.81 24.15
C TRP A 364 5.89 -13.34 25.60
N THR A 365 4.91 -13.73 26.42
CA THR A 365 4.78 -13.33 27.83
C THR A 365 6.11 -13.43 28.63
N PRO A 366 6.83 -14.57 28.66
CA PRO A 366 8.10 -14.67 29.39
C PRO A 366 9.23 -13.85 28.75
N GLN A 367 9.19 -13.60 27.44
CA GLN A 367 10.19 -12.77 26.74
C GLN A 367 10.05 -11.31 27.15
N ILE A 368 8.80 -10.79 27.16
CA ILE A 368 8.46 -9.44 27.61
C ILE A 368 8.79 -9.27 29.10
N ALA A 369 8.36 -10.23 29.95
CA ALA A 369 8.64 -10.20 31.38
C ALA A 369 10.15 -10.10 31.67
N LYS A 370 10.97 -10.90 30.97
CA LYS A 370 12.43 -10.88 31.08
C LYS A 370 13.05 -9.60 30.53
N ARG A 371 12.58 -9.09 29.38
CA ARG A 371 13.12 -7.88 28.72
C ARG A 371 12.95 -6.62 29.58
N TYR A 372 11.83 -6.51 30.28
CA TYR A 372 11.49 -5.30 31.05
C TYR A 372 11.55 -5.47 32.59
N GLY A 373 11.84 -6.67 33.10
CA GLY A 373 11.88 -6.94 34.54
C GLY A 373 10.51 -6.83 35.22
N ILE A 374 9.43 -7.11 34.49
CA ILE A 374 8.04 -6.94 34.96
C ILE A 374 7.36 -8.29 35.27
N GLY A 375 6.31 -8.24 36.09
CA GLY A 375 5.53 -9.43 36.44
C GLY A 375 4.79 -10.05 35.25
N ALA A 376 4.60 -11.38 35.28
CA ALA A 376 4.02 -12.14 34.17
C ALA A 376 2.61 -11.67 33.77
N THR A 377 1.78 -11.23 34.72
CA THR A 377 0.45 -10.67 34.43
C THR A 377 0.52 -9.41 33.57
N GLU A 378 1.47 -8.52 33.83
CA GLU A 378 1.63 -7.27 33.08
C GLU A 378 2.24 -7.55 31.70
N ALA A 379 3.25 -8.43 31.65
CA ALA A 379 3.82 -8.92 30.40
C ALA A 379 2.78 -9.61 29.50
N ARG A 380 1.80 -10.33 30.08
CA ARG A 380 0.72 -10.95 29.33
C ARG A 380 -0.23 -9.91 28.72
N LYS A 381 -0.64 -8.86 29.46
CA LYS A 381 -1.45 -7.76 28.88
C LYS A 381 -0.77 -7.13 27.66
N ILE A 382 0.54 -6.89 27.75
CA ILE A 382 1.35 -6.35 26.65
C ILE A 382 1.33 -7.30 25.45
N ALA A 383 1.54 -8.60 25.68
CA ALA A 383 1.46 -9.63 24.63
C ALA A 383 0.06 -9.69 23.98
N GLU A 384 -1.01 -9.58 24.78
CA GLU A 384 -2.39 -9.59 24.33
C GLU A 384 -2.76 -8.35 23.52
N ALA A 385 -2.26 -7.17 23.88
CA ALA A 385 -2.45 -5.93 23.13
C ALA A 385 -1.73 -5.95 21.77
N VAL A 386 -0.50 -6.49 21.71
CA VAL A 386 0.23 -6.70 20.45
C VAL A 386 -0.54 -7.67 19.55
N ALA A 387 -1.01 -8.80 20.09
CA ALA A 387 -1.81 -9.78 19.35
C ALA A 387 -3.14 -9.18 18.85
N ALA A 388 -3.79 -8.33 19.67
CA ALA A 388 -5.02 -7.65 19.29
C ALA A 388 -4.81 -6.72 18.10
N GLN A 389 -3.76 -5.90 18.12
CA GLN A 389 -3.47 -4.99 17.02
C GLN A 389 -3.08 -5.73 15.73
N GLY A 390 -2.25 -6.79 15.83
CA GLY A 390 -1.88 -7.63 14.67
C GLY A 390 -3.08 -8.33 14.02
N LEU A 391 -4.00 -8.85 14.84
CA LEU A 391 -5.27 -9.39 14.35
C LEU A 391 -6.17 -8.31 13.77
N ASN A 392 -6.31 -7.16 14.44
CA ASN A 392 -7.20 -6.09 14.02
C ASN A 392 -6.86 -5.56 12.62
N GLY A 393 -5.57 -5.30 12.34
CA GLY A 393 -5.12 -4.88 11.01
C GLY A 393 -5.46 -5.91 9.92
N SER A 394 -5.27 -7.20 10.23
CA SER A 394 -5.54 -8.30 9.28
C SER A 394 -7.03 -8.54 9.06
N ILE A 395 -7.80 -8.61 10.15
CA ILE A 395 -9.24 -8.83 10.13
C ILE A 395 -9.95 -7.65 9.46
N GLY A 396 -9.57 -6.41 9.76
CA GLY A 396 -10.13 -5.21 9.13
C GLY A 396 -9.96 -5.23 7.61
N LEU A 397 -8.73 -5.47 7.11
CA LEU A 397 -8.48 -5.58 5.67
C LEU A 397 -9.35 -6.67 5.01
N ILE A 398 -9.52 -7.81 5.69
CA ILE A 398 -10.43 -8.86 5.28
C ILE A 398 -11.87 -8.34 5.25
N THR A 399 -12.45 -7.93 6.38
CA THR A 399 -13.89 -7.64 6.49
C THR A 399 -14.34 -6.45 5.65
N ASP A 400 -13.47 -5.46 5.44
CA ASP A 400 -13.78 -4.25 4.67
C ASP A 400 -13.81 -4.51 3.15
N ASN A 401 -13.17 -5.59 2.68
CA ASN A 401 -12.96 -5.87 1.25
C ASN A 401 -13.44 -7.26 0.79
N LEU A 402 -13.81 -8.12 1.74
CA LEU A 402 -14.33 -9.46 1.56
C LEU A 402 -15.52 -9.64 2.51
N GLU A 403 -16.73 -9.80 1.96
CA GLU A 403 -17.88 -10.29 2.72
C GLU A 403 -17.67 -11.77 3.07
N VAL A 404 -16.79 -12.08 4.04
CA VAL A 404 -16.30 -13.44 4.33
C VAL A 404 -17.43 -14.46 4.40
N GLN A 405 -18.51 -14.13 5.09
CA GLN A 405 -19.67 -15.00 5.32
C GLN A 405 -20.57 -15.20 4.09
N LYS A 406 -20.43 -14.39 3.03
CA LYS A 406 -21.31 -14.37 1.85
C LYS A 406 -20.57 -14.46 0.52
N ASP A 407 -19.24 -14.53 0.51
CA ASP A 407 -18.46 -14.59 -0.74
C ASP A 407 -18.67 -15.93 -1.47
N THR A 408 -19.61 -15.92 -2.42
CA THR A 408 -19.97 -17.04 -3.30
C THR A 408 -19.19 -17.07 -4.62
N ARG A 409 -18.36 -16.06 -4.89
CA ARG A 409 -17.59 -15.94 -6.14
C ARG A 409 -16.73 -17.18 -6.41
N LEU A 410 -16.33 -17.38 -7.66
CA LEU A 410 -15.32 -18.37 -8.04
C LEU A 410 -13.89 -17.95 -7.60
N PRO A 411 -12.91 -18.87 -7.45
CA PRO A 411 -11.52 -18.54 -7.14
C PRO A 411 -10.80 -17.81 -8.27
N ASP A 412 -9.89 -16.91 -7.95
CA ASP A 412 -9.22 -16.04 -8.95
C ASP A 412 -8.37 -16.82 -9.96
N TRP A 413 -7.74 -17.92 -9.55
CA TRP A 413 -6.97 -18.81 -10.43
C TRP A 413 -7.85 -19.59 -11.42
N LEU A 414 -9.15 -19.73 -11.15
CA LEU A 414 -10.14 -20.36 -12.03
C LEU A 414 -10.66 -19.37 -13.09
N ARG A 415 -10.65 -18.06 -12.78
CA ARG A 415 -11.15 -17.01 -13.68
C ARG A 415 -10.20 -16.79 -14.87
N GLY A 416 -10.77 -16.58 -16.05
CA GLY A 416 -10.04 -16.31 -17.29
C GLY A 416 -10.67 -16.93 -18.53
N ASN A 417 -9.96 -16.80 -19.66
CA ASN A 417 -10.28 -17.49 -20.91
C ASN A 417 -9.49 -18.79 -21.00
N TRP A 418 -10.17 -19.84 -21.43
CA TRP A 418 -9.71 -21.22 -21.43
C TRP A 418 -10.04 -21.89 -22.77
N SER A 419 -9.21 -22.85 -23.18
CA SER A 419 -9.44 -23.71 -24.34
C SER A 419 -9.18 -25.17 -23.98
N TRP A 420 -9.79 -26.12 -24.70
CA TRP A 420 -9.53 -27.54 -24.47
C TRP A 420 -9.57 -28.37 -25.75
N SER A 421 -9.06 -29.60 -25.61
CA SER A 421 -9.06 -30.64 -26.64
C SER A 421 -9.24 -32.00 -25.98
N GLY A 422 -10.10 -32.85 -26.54
CA GLY A 422 -10.50 -34.14 -25.95
C GLY A 422 -11.57 -34.00 -24.87
N GLY A 423 -12.70 -33.37 -25.21
CA GLY A 423 -13.81 -33.09 -24.29
C GLY A 423 -14.47 -34.30 -23.61
N GLY A 424 -15.37 -33.99 -22.69
CA GLY A 424 -16.05 -34.91 -21.78
C GLY A 424 -17.20 -35.73 -22.39
N ALA A 425 -18.03 -36.30 -21.51
CA ALA A 425 -19.28 -36.97 -21.89
C ALA A 425 -20.37 -35.94 -22.25
N GLU A 426 -21.42 -36.37 -22.95
CA GLU A 426 -22.44 -35.49 -23.56
C GLU A 426 -23.12 -34.55 -22.53
N ASP A 427 -23.29 -34.98 -21.27
CA ASP A 427 -23.92 -34.21 -20.19
C ASP A 427 -22.97 -33.28 -19.39
N ALA A 428 -21.78 -32.96 -19.91
CA ALA A 428 -20.81 -32.07 -19.25
C ALA A 428 -20.61 -30.74 -20.01
N PRO A 429 -20.34 -29.61 -19.32
CA PRO A 429 -20.17 -28.31 -19.99
C PRO A 429 -18.96 -28.25 -20.95
N PHE A 430 -17.99 -29.16 -20.81
CA PHE A 430 -16.82 -29.27 -21.69
C PHE A 430 -16.89 -30.51 -22.61
N ASN A 431 -18.10 -30.89 -23.06
CA ASN A 431 -18.37 -32.09 -23.87
C ASN A 431 -17.79 -32.05 -25.29
N ALA A 432 -17.68 -30.87 -25.91
CA ALA A 432 -17.23 -30.75 -27.30
C ALA A 432 -15.78 -31.25 -27.51
N PRO A 433 -15.45 -31.90 -28.65
CA PRO A 433 -14.10 -32.43 -28.92
C PRO A 433 -12.98 -31.40 -28.79
N THR A 434 -13.27 -30.14 -29.13
CA THR A 434 -12.48 -28.96 -28.80
C THR A 434 -13.44 -27.83 -28.44
N GLY A 435 -12.97 -26.83 -27.69
CA GLY A 435 -13.80 -25.68 -27.38
C GLY A 435 -13.06 -24.55 -26.66
N LYS A 436 -13.80 -23.49 -26.39
CA LYS A 436 -13.37 -22.32 -25.62
C LYS A 436 -14.38 -22.00 -24.54
N ALA A 437 -13.89 -21.58 -23.39
CA ALA A 437 -14.70 -21.11 -22.28
C ALA A 437 -14.15 -19.81 -21.69
N ARG A 438 -15.05 -18.97 -21.19
CA ARG A 438 -14.73 -17.83 -20.33
C ARG A 438 -15.34 -18.12 -18.96
N ILE A 439 -14.51 -18.15 -17.93
CA ILE A 439 -14.97 -18.29 -16.54
C ILE A 439 -14.81 -16.93 -15.86
N ASP A 440 -15.91 -16.36 -15.41
CA ASP A 440 -15.94 -15.11 -14.64
C ASP A 440 -16.16 -15.38 -13.15
N ASP A 441 -16.70 -14.42 -12.41
CA ASP A 441 -16.88 -14.52 -10.96
C ASP A 441 -18.11 -15.33 -10.55
N ALA A 442 -19.08 -15.54 -11.44
CA ALA A 442 -20.30 -16.30 -11.17
C ALA A 442 -20.68 -17.34 -12.25
N ASN A 443 -20.09 -17.26 -13.45
CA ASN A 443 -20.50 -18.05 -14.61
C ASN A 443 -19.33 -18.82 -15.24
N ILE A 444 -19.65 -19.99 -15.78
CA ILE A 444 -18.85 -20.66 -16.81
C ILE A 444 -19.61 -20.46 -18.13
N CYS A 445 -18.98 -19.74 -19.06
CA CYS A 445 -19.51 -19.51 -20.39
C CYS A 445 -18.78 -20.39 -21.41
N VAL A 446 -19.50 -21.26 -22.13
CA VAL A 446 -18.99 -22.12 -23.19
C VAL A 446 -19.60 -21.67 -24.52
N GLY A 447 -18.74 -21.21 -25.43
CA GLY A 447 -19.22 -20.50 -26.62
C GLY A 447 -20.03 -19.25 -26.23
N ASN A 448 -21.32 -19.24 -26.58
CA ASN A 448 -22.27 -18.18 -26.23
C ASN A 448 -23.17 -18.50 -25.03
N GLU A 449 -23.12 -19.73 -24.50
CA GLU A 449 -23.98 -20.18 -23.42
C GLU A 449 -23.27 -19.96 -22.08
N CYS A 450 -23.89 -19.19 -21.18
CA CYS A 450 -23.38 -18.91 -19.84
C CYS A 450 -24.29 -19.57 -18.80
N THR A 451 -23.71 -20.43 -17.97
CA THR A 451 -24.39 -21.06 -16.85
C THR A 451 -23.80 -20.55 -15.54
N GLY A 452 -24.68 -20.18 -14.59
CA GLY A 452 -24.28 -19.81 -13.24
C GLY A 452 -23.96 -21.05 -12.39
N TYR A 453 -22.96 -20.94 -11.53
CA TYR A 453 -22.49 -22.05 -10.68
C TYR A 453 -22.39 -21.64 -9.22
N ASP A 454 -22.87 -22.52 -8.34
CA ASP A 454 -22.59 -22.48 -6.91
C ASP A 454 -21.38 -23.35 -6.57
N VAL A 455 -20.62 -22.94 -5.55
CA VAL A 455 -19.55 -23.75 -4.97
C VAL A 455 -20.16 -24.84 -4.10
N ALA A 456 -20.10 -26.10 -4.55
CA ALA A 456 -20.64 -27.27 -3.88
C ALA A 456 -19.68 -27.88 -2.83
N GLY A 457 -18.39 -27.61 -2.94
CA GLY A 457 -17.36 -28.07 -1.99
C GLY A 457 -15.98 -27.54 -2.37
N GLN A 458 -15.06 -27.38 -1.40
CA GLN A 458 -13.68 -26.93 -1.65
C GLN A 458 -12.66 -27.71 -0.82
N GLY A 459 -11.44 -27.82 -1.36
CA GLY A 459 -10.34 -28.51 -0.70
C GLY A 459 -10.66 -29.98 -0.43
N GLU A 460 -10.58 -30.39 0.83
CA GLU A 460 -10.85 -31.78 1.25
C GLU A 460 -12.34 -32.16 1.09
N ASP A 461 -13.24 -31.18 0.96
CA ASP A 461 -14.67 -31.39 0.68
C ASP A 461 -15.00 -31.42 -0.84
N ALA A 462 -14.02 -31.15 -1.72
CA ALA A 462 -14.19 -31.30 -3.16
C ALA A 462 -13.79 -32.74 -3.58
N PRO A 463 -14.70 -33.55 -4.14
CA PRO A 463 -14.38 -34.92 -4.52
C PRO A 463 -13.37 -34.93 -5.67
N PHE A 464 -12.15 -35.35 -5.36
CA PHE A 464 -11.05 -35.52 -6.29
C PHE A 464 -10.11 -36.66 -5.85
N GLU A 465 -10.02 -37.71 -6.66
CA GLU A 465 -9.05 -38.78 -6.45
C GLU A 465 -7.79 -38.55 -7.31
N PRO A 466 -6.56 -38.67 -6.76
CA PRO A 466 -5.32 -38.48 -7.53
C PRO A 466 -5.17 -39.38 -8.78
N LYS A 467 -5.91 -40.50 -8.84
CA LYS A 467 -5.98 -41.40 -10.00
C LYS A 467 -6.72 -40.83 -11.22
N GLU A 468 -7.43 -39.71 -11.05
CA GLU A 468 -8.13 -38.99 -12.13
C GLU A 468 -7.19 -38.11 -12.96
N VAL A 469 -5.94 -37.92 -12.52
CA VAL A 469 -4.92 -37.19 -13.28
C VAL A 469 -4.49 -38.02 -14.49
N THR A 470 -4.74 -37.49 -15.68
CA THR A 470 -4.34 -38.13 -16.94
C THR A 470 -2.84 -38.03 -17.20
N GLY A 471 -2.30 -39.00 -17.94
CA GLY A 471 -0.86 -39.12 -18.18
C GLY A 471 -0.25 -37.90 -18.86
N GLY A 472 0.81 -37.35 -18.26
CA GLY A 472 1.55 -36.19 -18.78
C GLY A 472 1.24 -34.86 -18.09
N VAL A 473 0.29 -34.83 -17.15
CA VAL A 473 -0.12 -33.62 -16.43
C VAL A 473 0.38 -33.65 -14.98
N LYS A 474 0.81 -32.51 -14.44
CA LYS A 474 1.29 -32.37 -13.05
C LYS A 474 0.40 -31.44 -12.25
N LEU A 475 -0.10 -31.91 -11.11
CA LEU A 475 -0.85 -31.12 -10.14
C LEU A 475 -0.01 -29.97 -9.55
N ALA A 476 -0.67 -28.84 -9.24
CA ALA A 476 -0.06 -27.77 -8.46
C ALA A 476 0.30 -28.23 -7.03
N ALA A 477 1.19 -27.49 -6.35
CA ALA A 477 1.45 -27.71 -4.94
C ALA A 477 0.14 -27.51 -4.13
N ASN A 478 -0.20 -28.50 -3.30
CA ASN A 478 -1.47 -28.54 -2.56
C ASN A 478 -2.75 -28.58 -3.43
N ALA A 479 -2.70 -29.00 -4.69
CA ALA A 479 -3.84 -28.94 -5.62
C ALA A 479 -5.14 -29.57 -5.07
N ALA A 480 -5.08 -30.69 -4.33
CA ALA A 480 -6.27 -31.27 -3.70
C ALA A 480 -6.92 -30.32 -2.67
N LYS A 481 -6.12 -29.57 -1.89
CA LYS A 481 -6.60 -28.54 -0.96
C LYS A 481 -7.06 -27.25 -1.66
N GLN A 482 -6.80 -27.14 -2.96
CA GLN A 482 -7.24 -26.04 -3.83
C GLN A 482 -8.35 -26.49 -4.80
N ALA A 483 -8.77 -27.76 -4.75
CA ALA A 483 -9.83 -28.26 -5.62
C ALA A 483 -11.16 -27.58 -5.28
N VAL A 484 -11.98 -27.32 -6.30
CA VAL A 484 -13.29 -26.68 -6.12
C VAL A 484 -14.34 -27.44 -6.91
N SER A 485 -15.33 -27.98 -6.20
CA SER A 485 -16.52 -28.59 -6.78
C SER A 485 -17.57 -27.51 -7.05
N LEU A 486 -18.12 -27.50 -8.26
CA LEU A 486 -19.09 -26.53 -8.75
C LEU A 486 -20.36 -27.25 -9.19
N ALA A 487 -21.51 -26.85 -8.65
CA ALA A 487 -22.82 -27.30 -9.09
C ALA A 487 -23.46 -26.24 -10.00
N PRO A 488 -23.92 -26.59 -11.22
CA PRO A 488 -24.73 -25.69 -12.02
C PRO A 488 -26.05 -25.41 -11.31
N VAL A 489 -26.48 -24.15 -11.24
CA VAL A 489 -27.73 -23.75 -10.54
C VAL A 489 -28.99 -24.43 -11.13
N SER A 490 -28.89 -24.98 -12.34
CA SER A 490 -29.98 -25.63 -13.09
C SER A 490 -29.87 -27.16 -13.23
N ALA A 491 -28.84 -27.84 -12.69
CA ALA A 491 -28.62 -29.27 -12.96
C ALA A 491 -28.11 -30.08 -11.75
N GLY A 492 -28.55 -31.34 -11.65
CA GLY A 492 -28.38 -32.20 -10.47
C GLY A 492 -27.04 -32.91 -10.31
N GLY A 493 -25.91 -32.26 -10.59
CA GLY A 493 -24.58 -32.86 -10.40
C GLY A 493 -23.44 -31.86 -10.48
N SER A 494 -22.27 -32.19 -9.91
CA SER A 494 -21.15 -31.24 -9.73
C SER A 494 -19.89 -31.64 -10.49
N LEU A 495 -19.17 -30.63 -11.00
CA LEU A 495 -17.84 -30.79 -11.61
C LEU A 495 -16.77 -30.31 -10.64
N THR A 496 -15.69 -31.08 -10.47
CA THR A 496 -14.55 -30.68 -9.65
C THR A 496 -13.45 -30.09 -10.53
N VAL A 497 -12.94 -28.92 -10.17
CA VAL A 497 -11.84 -28.25 -10.87
C VAL A 497 -10.60 -28.23 -9.98
N VAL A 498 -9.46 -28.63 -10.53
CA VAL A 498 -8.19 -28.82 -9.80
C VAL A 498 -7.06 -28.07 -10.52
N PRO A 499 -6.26 -27.24 -9.82
CA PRO A 499 -5.19 -26.47 -10.45
C PRO A 499 -3.95 -27.33 -10.77
N LEU A 500 -3.32 -27.03 -11.90
CA LEU A 500 -2.13 -27.70 -12.42
C LEU A 500 -0.88 -26.82 -12.26
N ALA A 501 0.30 -27.45 -12.21
CA ALA A 501 1.58 -26.80 -11.91
C ALA A 501 2.03 -25.78 -12.98
N ASP A 502 1.47 -25.86 -14.19
CA ASP A 502 1.68 -24.96 -15.33
C ASP A 502 0.65 -23.82 -15.40
N GLY A 503 -0.30 -23.76 -14.46
CA GLY A 503 -1.40 -22.79 -14.44
C GLY A 503 -2.60 -23.17 -15.32
N ASN A 504 -2.63 -24.39 -15.85
CA ASN A 504 -3.80 -25.00 -16.47
C ASN A 504 -4.72 -25.64 -15.42
N LEU A 505 -5.89 -26.13 -15.83
CA LEU A 505 -6.86 -26.77 -14.94
C LEU A 505 -7.18 -28.20 -15.40
N LEU A 506 -7.45 -29.07 -14.44
CA LEU A 506 -8.11 -30.36 -14.66
C LEU A 506 -9.57 -30.25 -14.18
N VAL A 507 -10.54 -30.57 -15.05
CA VAL A 507 -11.96 -30.67 -14.69
C VAL A 507 -12.37 -32.15 -14.70
N THR A 508 -13.06 -32.59 -13.65
CA THR A 508 -13.45 -33.98 -13.39
C THR A 508 -14.81 -34.05 -12.67
N GLY A 509 -15.23 -35.23 -12.20
CA GLY A 509 -16.40 -35.44 -11.32
C GLY A 509 -17.66 -36.03 -11.97
N MET A 510 -17.96 -35.67 -13.22
CA MET A 510 -19.17 -36.13 -13.95
C MET A 510 -18.88 -36.73 -15.34
N ALA A 511 -17.62 -36.70 -15.78
CA ALA A 511 -17.22 -37.06 -17.15
C ALA A 511 -15.78 -37.58 -17.20
N LYS A 512 -15.29 -37.91 -18.40
CA LYS A 512 -13.85 -38.06 -18.64
C LYS A 512 -13.13 -36.76 -18.23
N PRO A 513 -11.99 -36.82 -17.50
CA PRO A 513 -11.28 -35.62 -17.10
C PRO A 513 -10.79 -34.80 -18.30
N VAL A 514 -11.06 -33.49 -18.28
CA VAL A 514 -10.71 -32.54 -19.35
C VAL A 514 -9.66 -31.56 -18.84
N VAL A 515 -8.63 -31.29 -19.64
CA VAL A 515 -7.61 -30.27 -19.32
C VAL A 515 -7.98 -28.96 -20.01
N LEU A 516 -8.22 -27.92 -19.20
CA LEU A 516 -8.43 -26.55 -19.69
C LEU A 516 -7.08 -25.82 -19.73
N LYS A 517 -6.68 -25.39 -20.92
CA LYS A 517 -5.47 -24.60 -21.17
C LYS A 517 -5.79 -23.11 -21.15
N ARG A 518 -5.03 -22.32 -20.38
CA ARG A 518 -5.25 -20.87 -20.27
C ARG A 518 -4.91 -20.19 -21.60
N GLU A 519 -5.79 -19.33 -22.11
CA GLU A 519 -5.51 -18.57 -23.33
C GLU A 519 -4.55 -17.40 -23.04
N GLY A 520 -3.61 -17.15 -23.94
CA GLY A 520 -2.67 -16.02 -23.85
C GLY A 520 -1.43 -16.24 -22.97
N LYS A 521 -1.06 -17.50 -22.70
CA LYS A 521 0.21 -17.91 -22.09
C LYS A 521 0.92 -18.95 -22.96
#